data_AF-A0A5P0YP12-F1
#
_entry.id   AF-A0A5P0YP12-F1
#
_cell.length_a   1.000
_cell.length_b   1.000
_cell.length_c   1.000
_cell.angle_alpha   90.00
_cell.angle_beta   90.00
_cell.angle_gamma   90.00
#
_symmetry.space_group_name_H-M   'P 1'
#
loop_
_entity.id
_entity.type
_entity.pdbx_description
1 polymer ?
#
loop_
_entity_poly.entity_id
_entity_poly.type
_entity_poly.pdbx_seq_one_letter_code
_entity_poly.pdbx_strand_id
1 'polypeptide(L)' 'MTCAQCGWPVIEGPEGGYACGQCLHTVEPPGYEERRVAGQARARAAREARTARRRRAAARKSGRRSGPRAPGGTRGDG' A
#
# COMPACT_ATOMS: atom_id res chain seq x y z
N MET A 1 8.49 -23.82 23.62
CA MET A 1 9.10 -24.16 22.30
C MET A 1 10.53 -23.64 22.30
N THR A 2 11.46 -24.33 21.62
CA THR A 2 12.86 -23.88 21.44
C THR A 2 13.17 -23.76 19.95
N CYS A 3 14.10 -22.88 19.60
CA CYS A 3 14.56 -22.73 18.22
C CYS A 3 15.24 -24.01 17.75
N ALA A 4 14.81 -24.56 16.61
CA ALA A 4 15.40 -25.75 16.00
C ALA A 4 16.89 -25.59 15.64
N GLN A 5 17.38 -24.36 15.46
CA GLN A 5 18.76 -24.09 15.01
C GLN A 5 19.74 -23.80 16.15
N CYS A 6 19.32 -23.09 17.21
CA CYS A 6 20.21 -22.68 18.29
C CYS A 6 19.72 -23.04 19.71
N GLY A 7 18.56 -23.68 19.84
CA GLY A 7 17.98 -24.10 21.12
C GLY A 7 17.43 -22.97 22.00
N TRP A 8 17.54 -21.71 21.59
CA TRP A 8 17.06 -20.58 22.38
C TRP A 8 15.53 -20.61 22.54
N PRO A 9 14.97 -20.18 23.68
CA PRO A 9 13.53 -20.16 23.88
C PRO A 9 12.83 -19.27 22.84
N VAL A 10 11.74 -19.78 22.26
CA VAL A 10 10.91 -19.03 21.29
C VAL A 10 9.43 -19.16 21.62
N ILE A 11 8.67 -18.17 21.17
CA ILE A 11 7.20 -18.16 21.25
C ILE A 11 6.68 -18.44 19.85
N GLU A 12 5.84 -19.47 19.73
CA GLU A 12 5.17 -19.77 18.48
C GLU A 12 4.00 -18.80 18.27
N GLY A 13 3.90 -18.28 17.06
CA GLY A 13 2.79 -17.42 16.65
C GLY A 13 1.49 -18.21 16.50
N PRO A 14 0.34 -17.52 16.44
CA PRO A 14 -0.98 -18.16 16.38
C PRO A 14 -1.18 -19.10 15.18
N GLU A 15 -0.39 -18.93 14.13
CA GLU A 15 -0.47 -19.72 12.89
C GLU A 15 0.60 -20.85 12.82
N GLY A 16 1.38 -21.08 13.88
CA GLY A 16 2.38 -22.17 13.91
C GLY A 16 3.75 -21.83 13.33
N GLY A 17 4.08 -20.54 13.20
CA GLY A 17 5.40 -20.06 12.79
C GLY A 17 6.10 -19.30 13.90
N TYR A 18 7.42 -19.16 13.85
CA TYR A 18 8.18 -18.39 14.83
C TYR A 18 9.41 -17.72 14.20
N ALA A 19 9.88 -16.64 14.84
CA ALA A 19 11.16 -16.01 14.53
C ALA A 19 12.05 -16.02 15.79
N CYS A 20 13.26 -16.57 15.68
CA CYS A 20 14.20 -16.61 16.78
C CYS A 20 14.93 -15.27 16.91
N GLY A 21 14.78 -14.58 18.05
CA GLY A 21 15.47 -13.32 18.31
C GLY A 21 17.00 -13.43 18.48
N GLN A 22 17.54 -14.64 18.70
CA GLN A 22 18.96 -14.85 18.95
C GLN A 22 19.76 -15.18 17.67
N CYS A 23 19.28 -16.10 16.84
CA CYS A 23 19.99 -16.54 15.63
C CYS A 23 19.30 -16.16 14.31
N LEU A 24 18.16 -15.45 14.39
CA LEU A 24 17.35 -14.99 13.26
C LEU A 24 16.75 -16.12 12.39
N HIS A 25 16.85 -17.37 12.84
CA HIS A 25 16.12 -18.48 12.22
C HIS A 25 14.62 -18.23 12.26
N THR A 26 13.97 -18.42 11.11
CA THR A 26 12.53 -18.19 10.95
C THR A 26 11.89 -19.45 10.41
N VAL A 27 10.80 -19.87 11.07
CA VAL A 27 9.91 -20.92 10.60
C VAL A 27 8.62 -20.27 10.15
N GLU A 28 8.33 -20.38 8.87
CA GLU A 28 7.11 -19.81 8.28
C GLU A 28 5.92 -20.74 8.53
N PRO A 29 4.75 -20.19 8.87
CA PRO A 29 3.55 -20.99 9.04
C PRO A 29 3.03 -21.51 7.68
N PRO A 30 2.21 -22.58 7.66
CA PRO A 30 1.63 -23.10 6.43
C PRO A 30 0.85 -22.03 5.65
N GLY A 31 1.03 -22.01 4.34
CA GLY A 31 0.32 -21.08 3.46
C GLY A 31 0.78 -19.62 3.54
N TYR A 32 1.86 -19.32 4.29
CA TYR A 32 2.36 -17.96 4.47
C TYR A 32 2.73 -17.31 3.13
N GLU A 33 3.40 -18.07 2.26
CA GLU A 33 3.90 -17.55 0.98
C GLU A 33 2.75 -17.15 0.05
N GLU A 34 1.69 -17.95 -0.04
CA GLU A 34 0.50 -17.65 -0.82
C GLU A 34 -0.22 -16.40 -0.29
N ARG A 35 -0.35 -16.29 1.05
CA ARG A 35 -0.92 -15.09 1.69
C ARG A 35 -0.05 -13.86 1.43
N ARG A 36 1.27 -14.01 1.48
CA ARG A 36 2.24 -12.94 1.20
C ARG A 36 2.11 -12.45 -0.23
N VAL A 37 2.09 -13.34 -1.22
CA VAL A 37 1.90 -13.02 -2.64
C VAL A 37 0.54 -12.37 -2.89
N ALA A 38 -0.53 -12.91 -2.32
CA ALA A 38 -1.87 -12.33 -2.42
C ALA A 38 -1.93 -10.91 -1.82
N GLY A 39 -1.29 -10.70 -0.66
CA GLY A 39 -1.16 -9.40 -0.02
C GLY A 39 -0.42 -8.39 -0.89
N GLN A 40 0.69 -8.80 -1.51
CA GLN A 40 1.46 -7.96 -2.43
C GLN A 40 0.64 -7.58 -3.68
N ALA A 41 -0.08 -8.53 -4.27
CA ALA A 41 -0.96 -8.29 -5.41
C ALA A 41 -2.06 -7.26 -5.07
N ARG A 42 -2.71 -7.41 -3.91
CA ARG A 42 -3.71 -6.44 -3.42
C ARG A 42 -3.11 -5.05 -3.21
N ALA A 43 -1.92 -4.97 -2.60
CA ALA A 43 -1.23 -3.70 -2.38
C ALA A 43 -0.85 -3.02 -3.70
N ARG A 44 -0.39 -3.78 -4.69
CA ARG A 44 -0.08 -3.30 -6.05
C ARG A 44 -1.34 -2.74 -6.72
N ALA A 45 -2.44 -3.50 -6.75
CA ALA A 45 -3.71 -3.06 -7.32
C ALA A 45 -4.24 -1.78 -6.64
N ALA A 46 -4.15 -1.69 -5.30
CA ALA A 46 -4.56 -0.51 -4.57
C ALA A 46 -3.71 0.73 -4.92
N ARG A 47 -2.39 0.57 -5.13
CA ARG A 47 -1.51 1.64 -5.60
C ARG A 47 -1.88 2.10 -7.01
N GLU A 48 -2.12 1.16 -7.92
CA GLU A 48 -2.53 1.46 -9.30
C GLU A 48 -3.85 2.24 -9.34
N ALA A 49 -4.86 1.79 -8.57
CA ALA A 49 -6.14 2.49 -8.46
C ALA A 49 -5.99 3.92 -7.92
N ARG A 50 -5.15 4.13 -6.90
CA ARG A 50 -4.85 5.48 -6.37
C ARG A 50 -4.18 6.35 -7.44
N THR A 51 -3.21 5.81 -8.17
CA THR A 51 -2.52 6.54 -9.25
C THR A 51 -3.49 6.89 -10.38
N ALA A 52 -4.33 5.96 -10.82
CA ALA A 52 -5.35 6.20 -11.84
C ALA A 52 -6.34 7.30 -11.41
N ARG A 53 -6.81 7.26 -10.16
CA ARG A 53 -7.68 8.31 -9.60
C ARG A 53 -7.00 9.68 -9.61
N ARG A 54 -5.73 9.75 -9.17
CA ARG A 54 -4.93 10.99 -9.20
C ARG A 54 -4.77 11.53 -10.62
N ARG A 55 -4.48 10.67 -11.60
CA ARG A 55 -4.36 11.06 -13.02
C ARG A 55 -5.68 11.62 -13.56
N ARG A 56 -6.81 10.97 -13.29
CA ARG A 56 -8.15 11.46 -13.70
C ARG A 56 -8.49 12.81 -13.06
N ALA A 57 -8.19 12.98 -11.76
CA ALA A 57 -8.41 14.24 -11.07
C ALA A 57 -7.54 15.38 -11.63
N ALA A 58 -6.26 15.08 -11.93
CA ALA A 58 -5.34 16.03 -12.56
C ALA A 58 -5.83 16.46 -13.95
N ALA A 59 -6.30 15.52 -14.77
CA ALA A 59 -6.86 15.81 -16.09
C ALA A 59 -8.12 16.70 -16.01
N ARG A 60 -9.01 16.45 -15.04
CA ARG A 60 -10.17 17.33 -14.79
C ARG A 60 -9.75 18.73 -14.35
N LYS A 61 -8.72 18.83 -13.51
CA LYS A 61 -8.18 20.12 -13.04
C LYS A 61 -7.47 20.89 -14.16
N SER A 62 -6.71 20.21 -15.02
CA SER A 62 -6.07 20.85 -16.18
C SER A 62 -7.13 21.36 -17.15
N GLY A 63 -8.14 20.55 -17.49
CA GLY A 63 -9.27 20.98 -18.32
C GLY A 63 -10.08 22.14 -17.73
N ARG A 64 -10.28 22.16 -16.40
CA ARG A 64 -10.90 23.31 -15.71
C ARG A 64 -10.00 24.56 -15.71
N ARG A 65 -8.67 24.39 -15.70
CA ARG A 65 -7.71 25.50 -15.74
C ARG A 65 -7.57 26.10 -17.15
N SER A 66 -7.77 25.32 -18.20
CA SER A 66 -7.75 25.77 -19.61
C SER A 66 -9.12 26.14 -20.19
N GLY A 67 -10.20 26.14 -19.38
CA GLY A 67 -11.49 26.70 -19.78
C GLY A 67 -11.38 28.20 -20.09
N PRO A 68 -12.23 28.74 -20.98
CA PRO A 68 -12.16 30.14 -21.38
C PRO A 68 -12.26 31.04 -20.15
N ARG A 69 -11.32 31.99 -20.03
CA ARG A 69 -11.40 33.07 -19.05
C ARG A 69 -12.76 33.74 -19.27
N ALA A 70 -13.62 33.75 -18.25
CA ALA A 70 -14.88 34.48 -18.33
C ALA A 70 -14.58 35.93 -18.77
N PRO A 71 -15.27 36.48 -19.79
CA PRO A 71 -15.05 37.86 -20.19
C PRO A 71 -15.36 38.73 -18.97
N GLY A 72 -14.37 39.53 -18.55
CA GLY A 72 -14.46 40.39 -17.39
C GLY A 72 -15.68 41.31 -17.53
N GLY A 73 -16.53 41.32 -16.50
CA GLY A 73 -17.63 42.26 -16.41
C GLY A 73 -17.10 43.68 -16.46
N THR A 74 -17.60 44.45 -17.42
CA THR A 74 -17.39 45.89 -17.48
C THR A 74 -18.00 46.51 -16.23
N ARG A 75 -17.17 47.09 -15.36
CA ARG A 75 -17.63 48.03 -14.34
C ARG A 75 -18.20 49.23 -15.09
N GLY A 76 -19.51 49.44 -14.98
CA GLY A 76 -20.13 50.70 -15.34
C GLY A 76 -19.95 51.67 -14.17
N ASP A 77 -19.16 52.71 -14.38
CA ASP A 77 -19.21 53.95 -13.60
C ASP A 77 -20.32 54.82 -14.20
N GLY A 78 -21.32 55.15 -13.38
CA GLY A 78 -22.43 56.05 -13.69
C GLY A 78 -22.92 56.69 -12.41
#